data_AF-A0A739TM67-F1
#
_entry.id   AF-A0A739TM67-F1
#
_cell.length_a   1.000
_cell.length_b   1.000
_cell.length_c   1.000
_cell.angle_alpha   90.00
_cell.angle_beta   90.00
_cell.angle_gamma   90.00
#
_symmetry.space_group_name_H-M   'P 1'
#
loop_
_entity.id
_entity.type
_entity.pdbx_description
1 polymer ?
#
loop_
_entity_poly.entity_id
_entity_poly.type
_entity_poly.pdbx_seq_one_letter_code
_entity_poly.pdbx_strand_id
1 'polypeptide(L)'
;NAAGIKRPVYSNGQAVKDDPDFSISLGADGISRKLEIEKGVTDVAEIDGDLRNRQYHVEQLAAMNVSDVKFTPFKYQLSPSLPVKKDGPGKAVIIILAALIGGMMACGGVLLRHAMVSRKMENALAIDERLV
;
A
#
# COMPACT_ATOMS: atom_id res chain seq x y z
N ASN A 1 -24.98 -34.37 51.21
CA ASN A 1 -24.02 -34.32 52.35
C ASN A 1 -23.33 -35.66 52.52
N ALA A 2 -22.27 -35.94 51.76
CA ALA A 2 -21.54 -37.21 51.84
C ALA A 2 -20.57 -37.28 53.04
N ALA A 3 -20.03 -36.13 53.49
CA ALA A 3 -19.06 -36.05 54.61
C ALA A 3 -19.69 -35.65 55.96
N GLY A 4 -20.98 -35.30 56.01
CA GLY A 4 -21.67 -34.91 57.26
C GLY A 4 -21.25 -33.57 57.89
N ILE A 5 -20.24 -32.88 57.34
CA ILE A 5 -19.73 -31.60 57.86
C ILE A 5 -20.60 -30.43 57.39
N LYS A 6 -21.31 -29.78 58.31
CA LYS A 6 -22.18 -28.63 58.02
C LYS A 6 -21.47 -27.28 58.20
N ARG A 7 -20.73 -27.13 59.30
CA ARG A 7 -20.00 -25.91 59.66
C ARG A 7 -18.51 -26.04 59.34
N PRO A 8 -17.79 -24.93 59.12
CA PRO A 8 -16.37 -24.97 58.87
C PRO A 8 -15.64 -25.62 60.07
N VAL A 9 -14.77 -26.57 59.76
CA VAL A 9 -13.93 -27.27 60.74
C VAL A 9 -12.51 -26.73 60.66
N TYR A 10 -12.01 -26.26 61.79
CA TYR A 10 -10.67 -25.70 61.90
C TYR A 10 -9.68 -26.79 62.33
N SER A 11 -8.62 -26.98 61.54
CA SER A 11 -7.49 -27.84 61.92
C SER A 11 -6.41 -26.96 62.55
N ASN A 12 -5.84 -27.39 63.68
CA ASN A 12 -4.83 -26.66 64.46
C ASN A 12 -3.48 -26.52 63.72
N GLY A 13 -3.45 -25.74 62.65
CA GLY A 13 -2.23 -25.37 61.93
C GLY A 13 -1.63 -26.45 61.02
N GLN A 14 -2.26 -27.62 60.86
CA GLN A 14 -1.88 -28.58 59.83
C GLN A 14 -2.60 -28.22 58.52
N ALA A 15 -1.84 -28.00 57.45
CA ALA A 15 -2.38 -27.72 56.13
C ALA A 15 -3.23 -28.91 55.65
N VAL A 16 -4.55 -28.76 55.75
CA VAL A 16 -5.50 -29.74 55.23
C VAL A 16 -5.40 -29.67 53.70
N LYS A 17 -5.00 -30.80 53.09
CA LYS A 17 -4.98 -30.94 51.63
C LYS A 17 -6.40 -31.19 51.13
N ASP A 18 -7.17 -30.11 51.09
CA ASP A 18 -8.51 -30.10 50.51
C ASP A 18 -8.47 -29.67 49.04
N ASP A 19 -9.56 -29.97 48.33
CA ASP A 19 -9.81 -29.41 47.00
C ASP A 19 -9.86 -27.87 47.08
N PRO A 20 -9.11 -27.15 46.22
CA PRO A 20 -9.06 -25.69 46.25
C PRO A 20 -10.40 -25.03 45.90
N ASP A 21 -11.23 -25.68 45.07
CA ASP A 21 -12.50 -25.13 44.61
C ASP A 21 -13.64 -25.51 45.57
N PHE A 22 -13.57 -26.73 46.13
CA PHE A 22 -14.61 -27.33 46.99
C PHE A 22 -14.02 -27.92 48.28
N SER A 23 -13.51 -27.06 49.15
CA SER A 23 -12.95 -27.49 50.43
C SER A 23 -13.98 -28.16 51.34
N ILE A 24 -13.71 -29.42 51.72
CA ILE A 24 -14.55 -30.23 52.60
C ILE A 24 -14.57 -29.62 54.02
N SER A 25 -13.46 -29.01 54.45
CA SER A 25 -13.35 -28.34 55.74
C SER A 25 -14.18 -27.07 55.86
N LEU A 26 -14.61 -26.46 54.76
CA LEU A 26 -15.52 -25.29 54.79
C LEU A 26 -16.97 -25.69 55.17
N GLY A 27 -17.34 -26.95 54.96
CA GLY A 27 -18.66 -27.50 55.25
C GLY A 27 -19.76 -27.08 54.26
N ALA A 28 -20.90 -27.76 54.33
CA ALA A 28 -22.02 -27.54 53.42
C ALA A 28 -22.60 -26.10 53.49
N ASP A 29 -22.60 -25.47 54.67
CA ASP A 29 -23.16 -24.12 54.85
C ASP A 29 -22.25 -23.07 54.19
N GLY A 30 -20.92 -23.22 54.29
CA GLY A 30 -19.97 -22.30 53.67
C GLY A 30 -19.92 -22.41 52.15
N ILE A 31 -20.02 -23.63 51.60
CA ILE A 31 -20.13 -23.83 50.14
C ILE A 31 -21.45 -23.26 49.61
N SER A 32 -22.57 -23.47 50.31
CA SER A 32 -23.87 -22.91 49.92
C SER A 32 -23.85 -21.39 49.92
N ARG A 33 -23.21 -20.78 50.92
CA ARG A 33 -23.05 -19.32 50.98
C ARG A 33 -22.13 -18.79 49.89
N LYS A 34 -21.03 -19.50 49.55
CA LYS A 34 -20.17 -19.16 48.41
C LYS A 34 -20.97 -19.17 47.09
N LEU A 35 -21.81 -20.18 46.88
CA LEU A 35 -22.69 -20.26 45.70
C LEU A 35 -23.74 -19.13 45.66
N GLU A 36 -24.32 -18.75 46.79
CA GLU A 36 -25.23 -17.59 46.86
C GLU A 36 -24.52 -16.28 46.51
N ILE A 37 -23.27 -16.11 46.96
CA ILE A 37 -22.45 -14.94 46.62
C ILE A 37 -22.12 -14.95 45.12
N GLU A 38 -21.66 -16.08 44.57
CA GLU A 38 -21.36 -16.22 43.14
C GLU A 38 -22.58 -15.99 42.24
N LYS A 39 -23.77 -16.46 42.64
CA LYS A 39 -25.03 -16.18 41.93
C LYS A 39 -25.51 -14.74 42.08
N GLY A 40 -25.13 -14.05 43.15
CA GLY A 40 -25.49 -12.67 43.42
C GLY A 40 -24.61 -11.65 42.69
N VAL A 41 -23.44 -12.07 42.19
CA VAL A 41 -22.57 -11.21 41.39
C VAL A 41 -23.05 -11.21 39.94
N THR A 42 -23.56 -10.07 39.51
CA THR A 42 -24.06 -9.84 38.15
C THR A 42 -22.96 -9.51 37.14
N ASP A 43 -21.76 -9.11 37.57
CA ASP A 43 -20.64 -8.77 36.68
C ASP A 43 -19.42 -9.66 36.93
N VAL A 44 -19.19 -10.59 35.99
CA VAL A 44 -18.05 -11.53 35.99
C VAL A 44 -16.70 -10.84 35.84
N ALA A 45 -16.64 -9.61 35.30
CA ALA A 45 -15.41 -8.83 35.24
C ALA A 45 -15.04 -8.22 36.60
N GLU A 46 -15.92 -8.22 37.60
CA GLU A 46 -15.57 -7.77 38.96
C GLU A 46 -14.74 -8.81 39.72
N ILE A 47 -15.05 -10.09 39.50
CA ILE A 47 -14.43 -11.24 40.18
C ILE A 47 -13.09 -11.62 39.56
N ASP A 48 -13.01 -11.58 38.22
CA ASP A 48 -11.85 -12.08 37.48
C ASP A 48 -11.05 -10.93 36.84
N GLY A 49 -9.80 -10.80 37.27
CA GLY A 49 -8.90 -9.73 36.78
C GLY A 49 -8.53 -9.88 35.30
N ASP A 50 -8.54 -11.10 34.77
CA ASP A 50 -8.19 -11.39 33.39
C ASP A 50 -9.37 -11.07 32.45
N LEU A 51 -10.61 -11.32 32.87
CA LEU A 51 -11.82 -10.82 32.20
C LEU A 51 -11.89 -9.28 32.20
N ARG A 52 -11.56 -8.64 33.32
CA ARG A 52 -11.50 -7.17 33.39
C ARG A 52 -10.46 -6.59 32.43
N ASN A 53 -9.29 -7.23 32.35
CA ASN A 53 -8.24 -6.83 31.42
C ASN A 53 -8.71 -6.96 29.96
N ARG A 54 -9.39 -8.06 29.60
CA ARG A 54 -9.96 -8.23 28.25
C ARG A 54 -11.03 -7.19 27.94
N GLN A 55 -11.92 -6.91 28.87
CA GLN A 55 -12.95 -5.88 28.71
C GLN A 55 -12.31 -4.51 28.43
N TYR A 56 -11.26 -4.17 29.17
CA TYR A 56 -10.49 -2.93 28.98
C TYR A 56 -9.83 -2.84 27.59
N HIS A 57 -9.30 -3.95 27.06
CA HIS A 57 -8.74 -3.97 25.68
C HIS A 57 -9.84 -3.82 24.62
N VAL A 58 -10.97 -4.48 24.80
CA VAL A 58 -12.11 -4.38 23.88
C VAL A 58 -12.67 -2.96 23.86
N GLU A 59 -12.80 -2.32 25.01
CA GLU A 59 -13.30 -0.94 25.12
C GLU A 59 -12.35 0.04 24.43
N GLN A 60 -11.04 -0.11 24.62
CA GLN A 60 -10.05 0.70 23.90
C GLN A 60 -10.10 0.49 22.39
N LEU A 61 -10.25 -0.76 21.94
CA LEU A 61 -10.40 -1.07 20.51
C LEU A 61 -11.68 -0.48 19.92
N ALA A 62 -12.79 -0.51 20.67
CA ALA A 62 -14.06 0.07 20.26
C ALA A 62 -14.04 1.60 20.25
N ALA A 63 -13.30 2.22 21.18
CA ALA A 63 -13.12 3.67 21.25
C ALA A 63 -12.15 4.20 20.18
N MET A 64 -11.25 3.35 19.65
CA MET A 64 -10.32 3.75 18.59
C MET A 64 -11.05 3.84 17.24
N ASN A 65 -11.13 5.07 16.72
CA ASN A 65 -11.68 5.32 15.39
C ASN A 65 -10.59 5.17 14.31
N VAL A 66 -10.71 4.14 13.47
CA VAL A 66 -9.76 3.82 12.39
C VAL A 66 -9.81 4.84 11.24
N SER A 67 -10.84 5.70 11.18
CA SER A 67 -10.98 6.69 10.10
C SER A 67 -9.96 7.82 10.12
N ASP A 68 -9.25 8.04 11.24
CA ASP A 68 -8.27 9.14 11.38
C ASP A 68 -6.83 8.71 11.02
N VAL A 69 -6.66 7.49 10.51
CA VAL A 69 -5.35 7.01 10.09
C VAL A 69 -5.11 7.45 8.64
N LYS A 70 -4.42 8.59 8.47
CA LYS A 70 -3.97 9.09 7.17
C LYS A 70 -2.86 8.21 6.61
N PHE A 71 -3.24 7.07 6.03
CA PHE A 71 -2.31 6.13 5.41
C PHE A 71 -1.70 6.75 4.14
N THR A 72 -0.40 7.01 4.18
CA THR A 72 0.36 7.51 3.02
C THR A 72 1.36 6.42 2.59
N PRO A 73 1.03 5.62 1.55
CA PRO A 73 1.80 4.43 1.20
C PRO A 73 3.23 4.72 0.72
N PHE A 74 3.48 5.93 0.24
CA PHE A 74 4.81 6.38 -0.18
C PHE A 74 4.97 7.87 0.09
N LYS A 75 6.23 8.31 0.21
CA LYS A 75 6.60 9.71 0.37
C LYS A 75 7.52 10.13 -0.76
N TYR A 76 7.25 11.28 -1.35
CA TYR A 76 8.14 11.89 -2.32
C TYR A 76 9.37 12.45 -1.61
N GLN A 77 10.57 12.14 -2.10
CA GLN A 77 11.81 12.79 -1.63
C GLN A 77 11.97 14.19 -2.22
N LEU A 78 11.39 14.43 -3.39
CA LEU A 78 11.47 15.69 -4.10
C LEU A 78 10.11 15.99 -4.76
N SER A 79 9.73 17.26 -4.76
CA SER A 79 8.62 17.74 -5.57
C SER A 79 8.94 17.55 -7.05
N PRO A 80 7.93 17.30 -7.91
CA PRO A 80 8.15 17.11 -9.34
C PRO A 80 8.83 18.34 -9.94
N SER A 81 9.91 18.11 -10.69
CA SER A 81 10.62 19.18 -11.38
C SER A 81 9.89 19.55 -12.67
N LEU A 82 9.87 20.84 -13.00
CA LEU A 82 9.32 21.32 -14.26
C LEU A 82 10.33 21.07 -15.40
N PRO A 83 9.89 20.58 -16.56
CA PRO A 83 10.79 20.29 -17.68
C PRO A 83 11.37 21.60 -18.23
N VAL A 84 12.67 21.81 -18.03
CA VAL A 84 13.40 22.99 -18.53
C VAL A 84 13.81 22.87 -20.00
N LYS A 85 13.85 21.64 -20.52
CA LYS A 85 14.18 21.33 -21.91
C LYS A 85 13.16 20.34 -22.45
N LYS A 86 12.79 20.54 -23.72
CA LYS A 86 11.93 19.60 -24.43
C LYS A 86 12.72 18.35 -24.78
N ASP A 87 12.23 17.19 -24.39
CA ASP A 87 12.74 15.92 -24.88
C ASP A 87 12.31 15.71 -26.34
N GLY A 88 13.30 15.53 -27.23
CA GLY A 88 13.11 15.39 -28.67
C GLY A 88 14.31 15.91 -29.47
N PRO A 89 14.29 15.77 -30.81
CA PRO A 89 15.37 16.28 -31.66
C PRO A 89 15.50 17.80 -31.51
N GLY A 90 16.73 18.25 -31.23
CA GLY A 90 17.01 19.67 -31.04
C GLY A 90 16.75 20.49 -32.30
N LYS A 91 16.30 21.74 -32.13
CA LYS A 91 16.01 22.66 -33.26
C LYS A 91 17.16 22.74 -34.26
N ALA A 92 18.41 22.75 -33.76
CA ALA A 92 19.60 22.77 -34.60
C ALA A 92 19.71 21.54 -35.52
N VAL A 93 19.43 20.34 -35.00
CA VAL A 93 19.48 19.09 -35.79
C VAL A 93 18.45 19.13 -36.92
N ILE A 94 17.25 19.63 -36.63
CA ILE A 94 16.19 19.77 -37.63
C ILE A 94 16.62 20.74 -38.74
N ILE A 95 17.18 21.89 -38.38
CA ILE A 95 17.64 22.91 -39.33
C ILE A 95 18.75 22.37 -40.23
N ILE A 96 19.74 21.67 -39.64
CA ILE A 96 20.86 21.10 -40.38
C ILE A 96 20.39 20.04 -41.37
N LEU A 97 19.51 19.13 -40.94
CA LEU A 97 18.96 18.09 -41.82
C LEU A 97 18.15 18.68 -42.98
N ALA A 98 17.30 19.68 -42.69
CA ALA A 98 16.53 20.35 -43.72
C ALA A 98 17.44 21.05 -44.76
N ALA A 99 18.50 21.72 -44.30
CA ALA A 99 19.44 22.40 -45.18
C ALA A 99 20.20 21.41 -46.09
N LEU A 100 20.65 20.27 -45.56
CA LEU A 100 21.34 19.25 -46.35
C LEU A 100 20.44 18.65 -47.44
N ILE A 101 19.19 18.32 -47.10
CA ILE A 101 18.24 17.76 -48.06
C ILE A 101 17.90 18.79 -49.14
N GLY A 102 17.62 20.04 -48.75
CA GLY A 102 17.34 21.12 -49.69
C GLY A 102 18.52 21.40 -50.64
N GLY A 103 19.75 21.39 -50.12
CA GLY A 103 20.96 21.55 -50.91
C GLY A 103 21.15 20.45 -51.95
N MET A 104 20.97 19.19 -51.57
CA MET A 104 21.05 18.06 -52.50
C MET A 104 19.99 18.14 -53.61
N MET A 105 18.75 18.48 -53.25
CA MET A 105 17.68 18.64 -54.24
C MET A 105 17.94 19.81 -55.20
N ALA A 106 18.43 20.94 -54.70
CA ALA A 106 18.75 22.11 -55.53
C ALA A 106 19.88 21.80 -56.53
N CYS A 107 20.97 21.19 -56.07
CA CYS A 107 22.08 20.76 -56.93
C CYS A 107 21.58 19.78 -58.00
N GLY A 108 20.77 18.78 -57.62
CA GLY A 108 20.18 17.84 -58.55
C GLY A 108 19.29 18.51 -59.60
N GLY A 109 18.44 19.45 -59.19
CA GLY A 109 17.54 20.19 -60.08
C GLY A 109 18.29 21.04 -61.12
N VAL A 110 19.37 21.73 -60.71
CA VAL A 110 20.20 22.53 -61.62
C VAL A 110 20.90 21.64 -62.64
N LEU A 111 21.50 20.53 -62.21
CA LEU A 111 22.21 19.60 -63.10
C LEU A 111 21.26 18.95 -64.10
N LEU A 112 20.06 18.52 -63.66
CA LEU A 112 19.04 17.95 -64.54
C LEU A 112 18.58 18.96 -65.59
N ARG A 113 18.32 20.21 -65.18
CA ARG A 113 17.93 21.28 -66.10
C ARG A 113 19.01 21.52 -67.15
N HIS A 114 20.27 21.64 -66.72
CA HIS A 114 21.40 21.86 -67.61
C HIS A 114 21.55 20.69 -68.60
N ALA A 115 21.48 19.45 -68.12
CA ALA A 115 21.57 18.26 -68.97
C ALA A 115 20.41 18.14 -69.98
N MET A 116 19.19 18.57 -69.63
CA MET A 116 18.07 18.61 -70.57
C MET A 116 18.24 19.69 -71.64
N VAL A 117 18.69 20.89 -71.27
CA VAL A 117 18.95 21.97 -72.23
C VAL A 117 20.05 21.57 -73.20
N SER A 118 21.16 21.04 -72.69
CA SER A 118 22.28 20.55 -73.51
C SER A 118 21.82 19.53 -74.56
N ARG A 119 21.01 18.54 -74.15
CA ARG A 119 20.46 17.53 -75.07
C ARG A 119 19.47 18.11 -76.09
N LYS A 120 18.64 19.09 -75.70
CA LYS A 120 17.74 19.76 -76.64
C LYS A 120 18.52 20.53 -77.71
N MET A 121 19.62 21.20 -77.33
CA MET A 121 20.48 21.93 -78.28
C MET A 121 21.20 20.98 -79.23
N GLU A 122 21.73 19.86 -78.73
CA GLU A 122 22.35 18.81 -79.55
C GLU A 122 21.36 18.24 -80.57
N ASN A 123 20.14 17.90 -80.13
CA ASN A 123 19.09 17.43 -81.03
C ASN A 123 18.68 18.48 -82.06
N ALA A 124 18.61 19.76 -81.70
CA ALA A 124 18.26 20.84 -82.62
C ALA A 124 19.34 21.04 -83.70
N LEU A 125 20.62 21.00 -83.32
CA LEU A 125 21.74 21.09 -84.25
C LEU A 125 21.75 19.89 -85.22
N ALA A 126 21.53 18.68 -84.70
CA ALA A 126 21.47 17.47 -85.52
C ALA A 126 20.29 17.47 -86.52
N ILE A 127 19.18 18.16 -86.21
CA ILE A 127 18.05 18.31 -87.15
C ILE A 127 18.37 19.34 -88.24
N ASP A 128 19.05 20.43 -87.90
CA ASP A 128 19.46 21.47 -88.85
C ASP A 128 20.45 20.93 -89.89
N GLU A 129 21.45 20.16 -89.44
CA GLU A 129 22.42 19.48 -90.32
C GLU A 129 21.77 18.43 -91.25
N ARG A 130 20.59 17.91 -90.90
CA ARG A 130 19.83 16.95 -91.71
C ARG A 130 18.94 17.62 -92.76
N LEU A 131 18.70 18.93 -92.64
CA LEU A 131 17.81 19.71 -93.50
C LEU A 131 18.55 20.54 -94.56
N VAL A 132 19.89 20.61 -94.51
CA VAL A 132 20.79 21.21 -95.50
C VAL A 132 21.35 20.12 -96.42
#